data_AF-H9MDB6-F1
#
_entry.id   AF-H9MDB6-F1
#
_cell.length_a   1.000
_cell.length_b   1.000
_cell.length_c   1.000
_cell.angle_alpha   90.00
_cell.angle_beta   90.00
_cell.angle_gamma   90.00
#
_symmetry.space_group_name_H-M   'P 1'
#
loop_
_entity.id
_entity.type
_entity.pdbx_description
1 polymer ?
#
loop_
_entity_poly.entity_id
_entity_poly.type
_entity_poly.pdbx_seq_one_letter_code
_entity_poly.pdbx_strand_id
1 'polypeptide(L)' 'EDVRLIGVEAAGFGLDSGKHAATLTKGEVGVLHGAMSYLLQDEDGQIVEPHSISAGLDYPGVGPEHSFL' A
#
# COMPACT_ATOMS: atom_id res chain seq x y z
N GLU A 1 -26.42 0.33 -14.99
CA GLU A 1 -25.27 -0.59 -15.06
C GLU A 1 -24.15 0.04 -14.26
N ASP A 2 -23.67 -0.63 -13.21
CA ASP A 2 -22.56 -0.12 -12.40
C ASP A 2 -21.22 -0.41 -13.09
N VAL A 3 -20.44 0.64 -13.31
CA VAL A 3 -19.09 0.53 -13.88
C VAL A 3 -18.13 0.05 -12.79
N ARG A 4 -17.40 -1.02 -13.05
CA ARG A 4 -16.39 -1.55 -12.11
C ARG A 4 -15.14 -0.66 -12.11
N LEU A 5 -14.67 -0.30 -10.91
CA LEU A 5 -13.39 0.38 -10.69
C LEU A 5 -12.39 -0.63 -10.12
N ILE A 6 -11.18 -0.70 -10.68
CA ILE A 6 -10.15 -1.68 -10.30
C ILE A 6 -8.82 -0.96 -10.10
N GLY A 7 -8.29 -1.01 -8.88
CA GLY A 7 -6.92 -0.62 -8.56
C GLY A 7 -5.98 -1.82 -8.62
N VAL A 8 -4.71 -1.60 -9.00
CA VAL A 8 -3.68 -2.64 -9.06
C VAL A 8 -2.43 -2.14 -8.35
N GLU A 9 -1.92 -2.92 -7.41
CA GLU A 9 -0.74 -2.57 -6.61
C GLU A 9 0.46 -3.45 -6.98
N ALA A 10 1.67 -2.97 -6.67
CA ALA A 10 2.89 -3.71 -6.98
C ALA A 10 3.15 -4.82 -5.97
N ALA A 11 3.00 -6.08 -6.39
CA ALA A 11 3.27 -7.24 -5.55
C ALA A 11 4.78 -7.55 -5.36
N GLY A 12 5.68 -6.82 -6.02
CA GLY A 12 7.13 -7.00 -5.92
C GLY A 12 7.56 -8.44 -6.22
N PHE A 13 8.24 -9.08 -5.26
CA PHE A 13 8.65 -10.49 -5.35
C PHE A 13 7.54 -11.48 -4.95
N GLY A 14 6.33 -10.99 -4.67
CA GLY A 14 5.18 -11.76 -4.21
C GLY A 14 4.71 -11.29 -2.83
N LEU A 15 3.41 -11.43 -2.56
CA LEU A 15 2.77 -10.92 -1.34
C LEU A 15 3.29 -11.55 -0.05
N ASP A 16 3.79 -12.79 -0.11
CA ASP A 16 4.29 -13.50 1.07
C ASP A 16 5.82 -13.37 1.24
N SER A 17 6.48 -12.63 0.34
CA SER A 17 7.93 -12.43 0.38
C SER A 17 8.38 -11.35 1.38
N GLY A 18 7.44 -10.53 1.87
CA GLY A 18 7.73 -9.30 2.59
C GLY A 18 8.36 -8.19 1.74
N LYS A 19 8.54 -8.41 0.42
CA LYS A 19 9.12 -7.44 -0.52
C LYS A 19 8.11 -7.06 -1.60
N HIS A 20 7.19 -6.17 -1.23
CA HIS A 20 6.12 -5.66 -2.09
C HIS A 20 5.77 -4.21 -1.75
N ALA A 21 4.95 -3.57 -2.57
CA ALA A 21 4.32 -2.27 -2.30
C ALA A 21 2.78 -2.36 -2.40
N ALA A 22 2.22 -3.50 -1.96
CA ALA A 22 0.79 -3.80 -2.00
C ALA A 22 0.05 -3.30 -0.75
N THR A 23 -0.08 -1.98 -0.65
CA THR A 23 -0.53 -1.27 0.55
C THR A 23 -1.96 -1.59 0.99
N LEU A 24 -2.95 -1.58 0.10
CA LEU A 24 -4.33 -1.94 0.42
C LEU A 24 -4.48 -3.45 0.64
N THR A 25 -3.61 -4.25 0.03
CA THR A 25 -3.67 -5.72 0.15
C THR A 25 -3.09 -6.23 1.46
N LYS A 26 -2.03 -5.62 1.98
CA LYS A 26 -1.23 -6.12 3.12
C LYS A 26 -0.95 -5.09 4.22
N GLY A 27 -1.31 -3.83 4.01
CA GLY A 27 -1.09 -2.77 4.97
C GLY A 27 -2.18 -2.64 6.01
N GLU A 28 -1.97 -1.69 6.91
CA GLU A 28 -2.87 -1.35 8.00
C GLU A 28 -3.16 0.15 8.01
N VAL A 29 -4.20 0.56 8.72
CA VAL A 29 -4.54 1.98 8.85
C VAL A 29 -3.53 2.68 9.75
N GLY A 30 -3.03 3.83 9.32
CA GLY A 30 -2.21 4.71 10.15
C GLY A 30 -2.03 6.08 9.51
N VAL A 31 -1.06 6.86 10.00
CA VAL A 31 -0.79 8.22 9.51
C VAL A 31 0.60 8.29 8.92
N LEU A 32 0.67 8.58 7.61
CA LEU A 32 1.92 8.77 6.89
C LEU A 32 1.81 10.00 5.99
N HIS A 33 2.87 10.81 5.98
CA HIS A 33 2.98 12.01 5.13
C HIS A 33 1.75 12.94 5.17
N GLY A 34 1.15 13.11 6.36
CA GLY A 34 0.09 14.10 6.61
C GLY A 34 -1.34 13.62 6.32
N ALA A 35 -1.55 12.34 5.99
CA ALA A 35 -2.87 11.76 5.81
C ALA A 35 -3.05 10.48 6.63
N MET A 36 -4.28 10.24 7.09
CA MET A 36 -4.69 8.93 7.60
C MET A 36 -5.16 8.07 6.43
N SER A 37 -4.51 6.94 6.19
CA SER A 37 -4.78 6.02 5.09
C SER A 37 -4.22 4.63 5.40
N TYR A 38 -4.29 3.69 4.46
CA TYR A 38 -3.52 2.45 4.56
C TYR A 38 -2.04 2.69 4.29
N LEU A 39 -1.19 2.01 5.05
CA LEU A 39 0.25 1.95 4.82
C LEU A 39 0.85 0.60 5.26
N LEU A 40 2.03 0.29 4.75
CA LEU A 40 2.84 -0.84 5.22
C LEU A 40 3.60 -0.41 6.48
N GLN A 41 3.26 -1.02 7.61
CA GLN A 41 3.89 -0.80 8.90
C GLN A 41 4.02 -2.11 9.69
N ASP A 42 4.93 -2.13 10.66
CA ASP A 42 5.06 -3.23 11.61
C ASP A 42 4.16 -3.04 12.85
N GLU A 43 4.22 -3.99 13.78
CA GLU A 43 3.39 -4.00 15.01
C GLU A 43 3.65 -2.78 15.91
N ASP A 44 4.81 -2.14 15.79
CA ASP A 44 5.21 -0.94 16.52
C ASP A 44 4.89 0.35 15.74
N GLY A 45 4.23 0.23 14.59
CA GLY A 45 3.86 1.34 13.71
C GLY A 45 5.02 1.95 12.93
N GLN A 46 6.17 1.26 12.84
CA GLN A 46 7.28 1.70 12.00
C GLN A 46 7.00 1.38 10.54
N ILE A 47 7.40 2.30 9.65
CA ILE A 47 7.18 2.14 8.21
C ILE A 47 8.03 1.01 7.66
N VAL A 48 7.39 0.05 7.00
CA VAL A 48 8.07 -1.05 6.31
C VAL A 48 8.51 -0.55 4.93
N GLU A 49 9.76 -0.85 4.56
CA GLU A 49 10.31 -0.49 3.26
C GLU A 49 9.56 -1.24 2.15
N PRO A 50 8.95 -0.53 1.19
CA PRO A 50 8.26 -1.17 0.07
C PRO A 50 9.29 -1.78 -0.89
N HIS A 51 8.82 -2.64 -1.78
CA HIS A 51 9.61 -3.06 -2.93
C HIS A 51 8.77 -3.23 -4.19
N SER A 52 9.18 -2.55 -5.26
CA SER A 52 8.67 -2.70 -6.61
C SER A 52 9.79 -2.51 -7.63
N ILE A 53 9.79 -3.30 -8.70
CA ILE A 53 10.69 -3.05 -9.84
C ILE A 53 10.38 -1.69 -10.51
N SER A 54 9.12 -1.25 -10.43
CA SER A 54 8.69 0.06 -10.91
C SER A 54 8.87 1.08 -9.79
N ALA A 55 9.82 1.99 -9.97
CA ALA A 55 10.12 3.05 -9.00
C ALA A 55 8.90 3.94 -8.67
N GLY A 56 7.99 4.14 -9.63
CA GLY A 56 6.79 4.94 -9.41
C GLY A 56 5.74 4.28 -8.50
N LEU A 57 5.85 2.97 -8.26
CA LEU A 57 4.97 2.22 -7.36
C LEU A 57 5.66 1.80 -6.08
N ASP A 58 6.94 2.15 -5.89
CA ASP A 58 7.75 1.74 -4.76
C ASP A 58 7.53 2.66 -3.55
N TYR A 59 6.30 2.64 -3.02
CA TYR A 59 5.84 3.55 -1.97
C TYR A 59 5.00 2.78 -0.95
N PRO A 60 5.21 2.99 0.38
CA PRO A 60 4.57 2.16 1.40
C PRO A 60 3.16 2.63 1.77
N GLY A 61 2.67 3.75 1.21
CA GLY A 61 1.35 4.30 1.51
C GLY A 61 0.42 4.29 0.30
N VAL A 62 -0.81 4.75 0.51
CA VAL A 62 -1.77 5.02 -0.57
C VAL A 62 -2.61 6.25 -0.22
N GLY A 63 -3.15 6.92 -1.23
CA GLY A 63 -4.01 8.09 -1.03
C GLY A 63 -5.27 7.75 -0.21
N PRO A 64 -5.76 8.67 0.63
CA PRO A 64 -6.90 8.42 1.51
C PRO A 64 -8.21 8.18 0.75
N GLU A 65 -8.39 8.79 -0.43
CA GLU A 65 -9.57 8.54 -1.27
C GLU A 65 -9.63 7.08 -1.74
N HIS A 66 -8.49 6.51 -2.16
CA HIS A 66 -8.41 5.08 -2.50
C HIS A 66 -8.55 4.17 -1.27
N SER A 67 -8.19 4.64 -0.08
CA SER A 67 -8.36 3.90 1.19
C SER A 67 -9.81 3.84 1.67
N PHE A 68 -10.65 4.77 1.22
CA PHE A 68 -12.03 4.90 1.65
C PHE A 68 -13.00 4.02 0.87
N LEU A 69 -12.63 3.63 -0.36
CA LEU A 69 -13.45 2.83 -1.28
C LEU A 69 -13.41 1.34 -0.93
#